data_AF-A0A924MUV7-F1
#
_entry.id   AF-A0A924MUV7-F1
#
_cell.length_a   1.000
_cell.length_b   1.000
_cell.length_c   1.000
_cell.angle_alpha   90.00
_cell.angle_beta   90.00
_cell.angle_gamma   90.00
#
_symmetry.space_group_name_H-M   'P 1'
#
loop_
_entity.id
_entity.type
_entity.pdbx_description
1 polymer ?
#
loop_
_entity_poly.entity_id
_entity_poly.type
_entity_poly.pdbx_seq_one_letter_code
_entity_poly.pdbx_strand_id
1 'polypeptide(L)'
;VNGQTRLTEQGEAIASKYANPEIGLRNLETLVAATLEATLLHTTKAPPKAFLDAAEALSEASFQAFRGLVYETPGFTDYFFSATPIREIAELNIGSRPASRKSTRRIADLRAIPWGFSWGQCRVALPGWAGFGSAVKSFLGAPGAEHDKRLELLRKMYKQWPFFRTLLSNLDMVLAKSDLRIASRYVDLVDDKKLGKRIFGAIKAEWERTQAMLGEITGETGRLQANPSLARSIEHRFPYLDPLNHLQVELMRRYRMRKEDDPTTERVQRGIHLSINGIAAGLRNTG
;
A
#
# COMPACT_ATOMS: atom_id res chain seq x y z
N VAL A 1 4.20 6.98 -24.83
CA VAL A 1 5.06 8.09 -25.30
C VAL A 1 5.55 7.83 -26.71
N ASN A 2 6.06 8.86 -27.41
CA ASN A 2 6.23 8.92 -28.87
C ASN A 2 4.91 8.65 -29.62
N GLY A 3 3.83 9.29 -29.18
CA GLY A 3 2.50 9.18 -29.78
C GLY A 3 1.71 7.92 -29.41
N GLN A 4 2.31 6.96 -28.68
CA GLN A 4 1.65 5.70 -28.34
C GLN A 4 1.68 5.42 -26.84
N THR A 5 0.54 5.14 -26.23
CA THR A 5 0.47 4.76 -24.80
C THR A 5 -0.32 3.46 -24.67
N ARG A 6 0.27 2.47 -24.02
CA ARG A 6 -0.39 1.23 -23.61
C ARG A 6 -0.34 1.17 -22.08
N LEU A 7 -1.50 1.02 -21.46
CA LEU A 7 -1.64 0.93 -20.01
C LEU A 7 -2.52 -0.27 -19.66
N THR A 8 -2.30 -0.83 -18.48
CA THR A 8 -3.16 -1.88 -17.93
C THR A 8 -4.11 -1.26 -16.93
N GLU A 9 -5.42 -1.37 -17.17
CA GLU A 9 -6.43 -0.99 -16.19
C GLU A 9 -6.71 -2.17 -15.26
N GLN A 10 -6.61 -1.93 -13.96
CA GLN A 10 -6.94 -2.92 -12.94
C GLN A 10 -8.46 -3.02 -12.76
N GLY A 11 -8.97 -4.23 -12.51
CA GLY A 11 -10.42 -4.50 -12.46
C GLY A 11 -11.14 -3.65 -11.42
N GLU A 12 -10.52 -3.41 -10.27
CA GLU A 12 -11.03 -2.56 -9.18
C GLU A 12 -11.18 -1.09 -9.57
N ALA A 13 -10.49 -0.62 -10.62
CA ALA A 13 -10.55 0.76 -11.09
C ALA A 13 -11.60 0.97 -12.19
N ILE A 14 -12.01 -0.09 -12.90
CA ILE A 14 -12.86 -0.01 -14.09
C ILE A 14 -14.17 0.72 -13.80
N ALA A 15 -14.91 0.30 -12.78
CA ALA A 15 -16.19 0.91 -12.45
C ALA A 15 -16.03 2.40 -12.11
N SER A 16 -14.95 2.77 -11.41
CA SER A 16 -14.70 4.17 -11.03
C SER A 16 -14.31 5.07 -12.20
N LYS A 17 -13.74 4.50 -13.27
CA LYS A 17 -13.24 5.24 -14.45
C LYS A 17 -14.21 5.23 -15.63
N TYR A 18 -15.04 4.20 -15.77
CA TYR A 18 -15.80 3.95 -17.01
C TYR A 18 -17.29 3.64 -16.81
N ALA A 19 -17.78 3.43 -15.58
CA ALA A 19 -19.21 3.11 -15.38
C ALA A 19 -20.15 4.28 -15.67
N ASN A 20 -19.64 5.52 -15.63
CA ASN A 20 -20.37 6.72 -16.01
C ASN A 20 -19.75 7.27 -17.32
N PRO A 21 -20.57 7.54 -18.37
CA PRO A 21 -20.07 8.02 -19.66
C PRO A 21 -19.25 9.32 -19.59
N GLU A 22 -19.64 10.27 -18.75
CA GLU A 22 -18.93 11.56 -18.61
C GLU A 22 -17.56 11.37 -17.93
N ILE A 23 -17.50 10.53 -16.89
CA ILE A 23 -16.23 10.17 -16.25
C ILE A 23 -15.34 9.40 -17.23
N GLY A 24 -15.92 8.48 -18.00
CA GLY A 24 -15.24 7.72 -19.04
C GLY A 24 -14.60 8.61 -20.09
N LEU A 25 -15.37 9.58 -20.62
CA LEU A 25 -14.88 10.57 -21.58
C LEU A 25 -13.70 11.36 -20.99
N ARG A 26 -13.88 11.92 -19.79
CA ARG A 26 -12.83 12.72 -19.13
C ARG A 26 -11.55 11.92 -18.89
N ASN A 27 -11.68 10.64 -18.53
CA ASN A 27 -10.53 9.75 -18.36
C ASN A 27 -9.79 9.51 -19.68
N LEU A 28 -10.51 9.27 -20.78
CA LEU A 28 -9.93 9.13 -22.12
C LEU A 28 -9.27 10.43 -22.62
N GLU A 29 -9.93 11.57 -22.44
CA GLU A 29 -9.38 12.90 -22.75
C GLU A 29 -8.07 13.13 -22.00
N THR A 30 -8.01 12.81 -20.71
CA THR A 30 -6.80 12.93 -19.89
C THR A 30 -5.66 12.06 -20.44
N LEU A 31 -5.96 10.82 -20.85
CA LEU A 31 -4.96 9.91 -21.43
C LEU A 31 -4.41 10.43 -22.77
N VAL A 32 -5.28 10.96 -23.62
CA VAL A 32 -4.89 11.56 -24.91
C VAL A 32 -4.05 12.81 -24.68
N ALA A 33 -4.53 13.74 -23.85
CA ALA A 33 -3.83 14.98 -23.52
C ALA A 33 -2.44 14.69 -22.93
N ALA A 34 -2.34 13.80 -21.94
CA ALA A 34 -1.05 13.43 -21.34
C ALA A 34 -0.10 12.77 -22.36
N THR A 35 -0.62 11.97 -23.30
CA THR A 35 0.19 11.35 -24.36
C THR A 35 0.72 12.40 -25.34
N LEU A 36 -0.11 13.38 -25.72
CA LEU A 36 0.29 14.48 -26.58
C LEU A 36 1.32 15.38 -25.90
N GLU A 37 1.06 15.81 -24.65
CA GLU A 37 2.00 16.64 -23.88
C GLU A 37 3.36 15.94 -23.71
N ALA A 38 3.37 14.67 -23.29
CA ALA A 38 4.61 13.93 -23.09
C ALA A 38 5.38 13.69 -24.41
N THR A 39 4.69 13.66 -25.55
CA THR A 39 5.31 13.44 -26.85
C THR A 39 5.83 14.74 -27.45
N LEU A 40 5.07 15.83 -27.37
CA LEU A 40 5.32 17.05 -28.14
C LEU A 40 6.05 18.13 -27.32
N LEU A 41 5.81 18.20 -26.01
CA LEU A 41 6.33 19.31 -25.21
C LEU A 41 7.72 19.04 -24.61
N HIS A 42 8.16 17.78 -24.55
CA HIS A 42 9.44 17.34 -23.96
C HIS A 42 9.78 18.10 -22.65
N THR A 43 8.78 18.37 -21.80
CA THR A 43 8.91 19.32 -20.68
C THR A 43 9.82 18.83 -19.56
N THR A 44 10.12 17.53 -19.51
CA THR A 44 10.97 16.92 -18.50
C THR A 44 12.43 17.00 -18.89
N LYS A 45 13.18 17.91 -18.26
CA LYS A 45 14.64 17.90 -18.29
C LYS A 45 15.17 16.64 -17.60
N ALA A 46 16.30 16.11 -18.10
CA ALA A 46 17.01 15.05 -17.40
C ALA A 46 17.33 15.49 -15.96
N PRO A 47 17.07 14.64 -14.95
CA PRO A 47 17.37 14.99 -13.58
C PRO A 47 18.89 15.19 -13.41
N PRO A 48 19.34 16.13 -12.57
CA PRO A 48 20.74 16.28 -12.22
C PRO A 48 21.34 14.97 -11.70
N LYS A 49 22.64 14.74 -11.93
CA LYS A 49 23.34 13.54 -11.45
C LYS A 49 23.14 13.32 -9.94
N ALA A 50 23.22 14.38 -9.14
CA ALA A 50 22.98 14.29 -7.69
C ALA A 50 21.58 13.73 -7.32
N PHE A 51 20.55 13.95 -8.15
CA PHE A 51 19.22 13.38 -7.91
C PHE A 51 19.19 11.88 -8.21
N LEU A 52 19.90 11.46 -9.26
CA LEU A 52 20.04 10.05 -9.62
C LEU A 52 20.86 9.28 -8.57
N ASP A 53 22.00 9.83 -8.16
CA ASP A 53 22.86 9.25 -7.12
C ASP A 53 22.09 9.11 -5.79
N ALA A 54 21.31 10.13 -5.41
CA ALA A 54 20.45 10.05 -4.22
C ALA A 54 19.33 9.02 -4.36
N ALA A 55 18.69 8.93 -5.54
CA ALA A 55 17.64 7.95 -5.80
C ALA A 55 18.19 6.51 -5.78
N GLU A 56 19.39 6.28 -6.29
CA GLU A 56 20.07 4.98 -6.24
C GLU A 56 20.37 4.57 -4.80
N ALA A 57 20.95 5.48 -4.00
CA ALA A 57 21.22 5.23 -2.59
C ALA A 57 19.93 4.94 -1.78
N LEU A 58 18.86 5.70 -2.03
CA LEU A 58 17.55 5.45 -1.42
C LEU A 58 16.93 4.13 -1.86
N SER A 59 17.08 3.76 -3.13
CA SER A 59 16.57 2.49 -3.68
C SER A 59 17.21 1.30 -2.99
N GLU A 60 18.55 1.30 -2.89
CA GLU A 60 19.28 0.21 -2.23
C GLU A 60 18.91 0.14 -0.74
N ALA A 61 18.93 1.26 -0.02
CA ALA A 61 18.58 1.28 1.39
C ALA A 61 17.13 0.84 1.65
N SER A 62 16.19 1.23 0.78
CA SER A 62 14.78 0.83 0.87
C SER A 62 14.59 -0.67 0.62
N PHE A 63 15.29 -1.20 -0.39
CA PHE A 63 15.29 -2.62 -0.69
C PHE A 63 15.81 -3.45 0.48
N GLN A 64 16.94 -3.06 1.08
CA GLN A 64 17.50 -3.74 2.25
C GLN A 64 16.55 -3.66 3.46
N ALA A 65 15.98 -2.49 3.74
CA ALA A 65 15.03 -2.31 4.84
C ALA A 65 13.77 -3.17 4.66
N PHE A 66 13.21 -3.21 3.44
CA PHE A 66 12.07 -4.06 3.11
C PHE A 66 12.42 -5.54 3.28
N ARG A 67 13.59 -5.97 2.81
CA ARG A 67 14.04 -7.36 2.97
C ARG A 67 14.27 -7.75 4.43
N GLY A 68 14.90 -6.88 5.20
CA GLY A 68 15.08 -7.02 6.64
C GLY A 68 13.76 -7.28 7.37
N LEU A 69 12.74 -6.50 7.02
CA LEU A 69 11.40 -6.63 7.61
C LEU A 69 10.65 -7.89 7.14
N VAL A 70 10.62 -8.17 5.83
CA VAL A 70 9.72 -9.18 5.26
C VAL A 70 10.35 -10.58 5.19
N TYR A 71 11.63 -10.67 4.85
CA TYR A 71 12.30 -11.95 4.58
C TYR A 71 13.22 -12.38 5.72
N GLU A 72 13.84 -11.44 6.43
CA GLU A 72 14.86 -11.75 7.44
C GLU A 72 14.30 -11.73 8.87
N THR A 73 13.12 -11.15 9.08
CA THR A 73 12.46 -11.16 10.39
C THR A 73 11.87 -12.55 10.68
N PRO A 74 12.35 -13.26 11.72
CA PRO A 74 11.87 -14.60 12.03
C PRO A 74 10.37 -14.60 12.34
N GLY A 75 9.64 -15.54 11.74
CA GLY A 75 8.19 -15.70 11.90
C GLY A 75 7.32 -14.67 11.17
N PHE A 76 7.89 -13.83 10.29
CA PHE A 76 7.12 -12.88 9.48
C PHE A 76 6.07 -13.57 8.61
N THR A 77 6.43 -14.72 8.02
CA THR A 77 5.49 -15.52 7.24
C THR A 77 4.30 -16.00 8.07
N ASP A 78 4.53 -16.55 9.26
CA ASP A 78 3.45 -17.01 10.14
C ASP A 78 2.56 -15.86 10.60
N TYR A 79 3.17 -14.71 10.91
CA TYR A 79 2.43 -13.49 11.17
C TYR A 79 1.56 -13.07 9.97
N PHE A 80 2.11 -13.03 8.75
CA PHE A 80 1.36 -12.63 7.56
C PHE A 80 0.16 -13.55 7.31
N PHE A 81 0.35 -14.87 7.39
CA PHE A 81 -0.73 -15.85 7.17
C PHE A 81 -1.79 -15.86 8.27
N SER A 82 -1.51 -15.28 9.44
CA SER A 82 -2.44 -15.25 10.57
C SER A 82 -3.05 -13.86 10.78
N ALA A 83 -2.31 -12.78 10.53
CA ALA A 83 -2.80 -11.42 10.69
C ALA A 83 -3.59 -10.95 9.45
N THR A 84 -3.43 -11.55 8.28
CA THR A 84 -4.12 -11.11 7.06
C THR A 84 -5.17 -12.13 6.60
N PRO A 85 -6.15 -11.71 5.77
CA PRO A 85 -7.13 -12.63 5.17
C PRO A 85 -6.59 -13.44 3.99
N ILE A 86 -5.27 -13.64 3.85
CA ILE A 86 -4.68 -14.30 2.68
C ILE A 86 -5.21 -15.72 2.45
N ARG A 87 -5.51 -16.47 3.53
CA ARG A 87 -6.05 -17.83 3.44
C ARG A 87 -7.45 -17.79 2.84
N GLU A 88 -8.27 -16.89 3.37
CA GLU A 88 -9.64 -16.66 2.94
C GLU A 88 -9.69 -16.11 1.50
N ILE A 89 -8.75 -15.24 1.12
CA ILE A 89 -8.58 -14.74 -0.26
C ILE A 89 -8.20 -15.89 -1.22
N ALA A 90 -7.44 -16.88 -0.78
CA ALA A 90 -7.04 -18.01 -1.63
C ALA A 90 -8.18 -19.01 -1.86
N GLU A 91 -9.10 -19.14 -0.91
CA GLU A 91 -10.33 -19.93 -1.03
C GLU A 91 -11.41 -19.22 -1.86
N LEU A 92 -11.31 -17.89 -1.94
CA LEU A 92 -12.12 -17.06 -2.78
C LEU A 92 -11.75 -17.25 -4.26
N ASN A 93 -12.69 -17.75 -5.06
CA ASN A 93 -12.62 -17.75 -6.53
C ASN A 93 -12.73 -16.32 -7.13
N ILE A 94 -12.13 -15.31 -6.49
CA ILE A 94 -12.16 -13.90 -6.93
C ILE A 94 -11.26 -13.66 -8.14
N GLY A 95 -10.24 -14.49 -8.34
CA GLY A 95 -9.36 -14.44 -9.50
C GLY A 95 -9.38 -15.74 -10.30
N SER A 96 -9.20 -15.65 -11.62
CA SER A 96 -9.04 -16.83 -12.52
C SER A 96 -7.75 -17.62 -12.29
N ARG A 97 -6.96 -17.23 -11.29
CA ARG A 97 -5.55 -17.55 -11.13
C ARG A 97 -5.29 -17.85 -9.65
N PRO A 98 -4.61 -18.97 -9.30
CA PRO A 98 -4.35 -19.32 -7.89
C PRO A 98 -3.52 -18.25 -7.16
N ALA A 99 -3.72 -18.08 -5.86
CA ALA A 99 -3.04 -17.05 -5.08
C ALA A 99 -1.50 -17.22 -5.01
N SER A 100 -1.02 -18.46 -5.12
CA SER A 100 0.39 -18.83 -5.11
C SER A 100 0.81 -19.57 -6.37
N ARG A 101 2.09 -19.46 -6.73
CA ARG A 101 2.72 -20.24 -7.82
C ARG A 101 3.03 -21.69 -7.40
N LYS A 102 3.18 -21.94 -6.09
CA LYS A 102 3.47 -23.26 -5.51
C LYS A 102 2.66 -23.45 -4.23
N SER A 103 2.33 -24.68 -3.86
CA SER A 103 1.63 -24.99 -2.59
C SER A 103 2.56 -24.88 -1.37
N THR A 104 3.34 -23.81 -1.26
CA THR A 104 4.19 -23.55 -0.10
C THR A 104 3.72 -22.27 0.60
N ARG A 105 4.05 -22.15 1.89
CA ARG A 105 3.78 -20.94 2.69
C ARG A 105 4.82 -19.82 2.48
N ARG A 106 5.68 -19.89 1.47
CA ARG A 106 6.73 -18.87 1.29
C ARG A 106 6.18 -17.62 0.61
N ILE A 107 6.53 -16.44 1.14
CA ILE A 107 6.13 -15.15 0.55
C ILE A 107 6.63 -15.02 -0.90
N ALA A 108 7.82 -15.55 -1.22
CA ALA A 108 8.38 -15.53 -2.56
C ALA A 108 7.54 -16.28 -3.62
N ASP A 109 6.65 -17.20 -3.20
CA ASP A 109 5.78 -17.94 -4.11
C ASP A 109 4.41 -17.24 -4.31
N LEU A 110 4.09 -16.23 -3.50
CA LEU A 110 2.85 -15.44 -3.63
C LEU A 110 2.87 -14.54 -4.86
N ARG A 111 1.70 -14.37 -5.48
CA ARG A 111 1.53 -13.39 -6.55
C ARG A 111 1.36 -11.98 -5.96
N ALA A 112 1.73 -10.97 -6.76
CA ALA A 112 1.69 -9.57 -6.35
C ALA A 112 0.28 -9.11 -5.94
N ILE A 113 -0.77 -9.55 -6.65
CA ILE A 113 -2.16 -9.17 -6.34
C ILE A 113 -2.58 -9.70 -4.95
N PRO A 114 -2.53 -11.01 -4.64
CA PRO A 114 -2.82 -11.50 -3.29
C PRO A 114 -1.97 -10.86 -2.19
N TRP A 115 -0.70 -10.57 -2.46
CA TRP A 115 0.18 -9.89 -1.52
C TRP A 115 -0.31 -8.48 -1.18
N GLY A 116 -0.48 -7.61 -2.18
CA GLY A 116 -0.97 -6.24 -1.98
C GLY A 116 -2.39 -6.22 -1.41
N PHE A 117 -3.27 -7.06 -1.95
CA PHE A 117 -4.67 -7.14 -1.54
C PHE A 117 -4.82 -7.53 -0.06
N SER A 118 -4.05 -8.50 0.42
CA SER A 118 -4.09 -8.94 1.83
C SER A 118 -3.72 -7.80 2.80
N TRP A 119 -2.69 -7.02 2.47
CA TRP A 119 -2.28 -5.87 3.29
C TRP A 119 -3.25 -4.69 3.21
N GLY A 120 -3.88 -4.50 2.05
CA GLY A 120 -4.95 -3.51 1.88
C GLY A 120 -6.14 -3.83 2.77
N GLN A 121 -6.58 -5.10 2.78
CA GLN A 121 -7.69 -5.57 3.61
C GLN A 121 -7.47 -5.30 5.10
N CYS A 122 -6.26 -5.58 5.63
CA CYS A 122 -5.94 -5.33 7.04
C CYS A 122 -5.50 -3.88 7.35
N ARG A 123 -5.71 -2.93 6.42
CA ARG A 123 -5.42 -1.49 6.58
C ARG A 123 -3.97 -1.17 6.92
N VAL A 124 -3.02 -2.01 6.50
CA VAL A 124 -1.58 -1.74 6.62
C VAL A 124 -1.01 -1.23 5.30
N ALA A 125 -1.46 -1.80 4.16
CA ALA A 125 -0.95 -1.50 2.83
C ALA A 125 0.60 -1.51 2.74
N LEU A 126 1.23 -2.44 3.48
CA LEU A 126 2.69 -2.55 3.66
C LEU A 126 3.51 -2.35 2.37
N PRO A 127 3.14 -2.93 1.20
CA PRO A 127 3.97 -2.84 0.01
C PRO A 127 4.09 -1.44 -0.58
N GLY A 128 3.18 -0.52 -0.25
CA GLY A 128 3.19 0.83 -0.81
C GLY A 128 4.06 1.84 -0.05
N TRP A 129 4.67 1.44 1.07
CA TRP A 129 5.49 2.37 1.88
C TRP A 129 6.65 1.73 2.66
N ALA A 130 6.65 0.42 2.88
CA ALA A 130 7.68 -0.22 3.69
C ALA A 130 9.08 -0.08 3.06
N GLY A 131 10.05 0.32 3.88
CA GLY A 131 11.43 0.56 3.47
C GLY A 131 11.76 2.04 3.25
N PHE A 132 10.77 2.87 2.90
CA PHE A 132 10.99 4.30 2.63
C PHE A 132 11.51 5.06 3.85
N GLY A 133 10.85 4.91 5.01
CA GLY A 133 11.21 5.63 6.23
C GLY A 133 12.62 5.28 6.69
N SER A 134 12.97 4.00 6.69
CA SER A 134 14.33 3.55 6.99
C SER A 134 15.35 4.05 5.97
N ALA A 135 15.04 4.01 4.67
CA ALA A 135 15.93 4.47 3.61
C ALA A 135 16.26 5.96 3.73
N VAL A 136 15.23 6.81 3.88
CA VAL A 136 15.43 8.25 4.04
C VAL A 136 16.19 8.54 5.33
N LYS A 137 15.81 7.92 6.45
CA LYS A 137 16.50 8.14 7.72
C LYS A 137 17.99 7.76 7.63
N SER A 138 18.29 6.63 6.99
CA SER A 138 19.68 6.19 6.77
C SER A 138 20.43 7.14 5.83
N PHE A 139 19.77 7.61 4.75
CA PHE A 139 20.35 8.56 3.82
C PHE A 139 20.68 9.89 4.50
N LEU A 140 19.78 10.42 5.35
CA LEU A 140 20.01 11.67 6.07
C LEU A 140 21.14 11.56 7.11
N GLY A 141 21.26 10.41 7.78
CA GLY A 141 22.28 10.20 8.81
C GLY A 141 22.03 11.00 10.09
N ALA A 142 23.06 11.10 10.94
CA ALA A 142 22.97 11.80 12.22
C ALA A 142 22.77 13.33 12.03
N PRO A 143 22.03 14.01 12.92
CA PRO A 143 21.81 15.45 12.83
C PRO A 143 23.11 16.25 12.72
N GLY A 144 23.12 17.27 11.86
CA GLY A 144 24.27 18.13 11.60
C GLY A 144 24.26 18.70 10.18
N ALA A 145 25.33 19.39 9.79
CA ALA A 145 25.40 20.09 8.51
C ALA A 145 25.19 19.18 7.28
N GLU A 146 25.68 17.94 7.32
CA GLU A 146 25.48 16.98 6.23
C GLU A 146 24.05 16.45 6.16
N HIS A 147 23.39 16.26 7.31
CA HIS A 147 21.96 15.92 7.37
C HIS A 147 21.11 17.00 6.69
N ASP A 148 21.35 18.26 7.04
CA ASP A 148 20.59 19.40 6.51
C ASP A 148 20.79 19.55 5.00
N LYS A 149 22.02 19.38 4.51
CA LYS A 149 22.33 19.39 3.06
C LYS A 149 21.60 18.26 2.33
N ARG A 150 21.57 17.04 2.88
CA ARG A 150 20.89 15.89 2.28
C ARG A 150 19.37 16.06 2.30
N LEU A 151 18.81 16.61 3.39
CA LEU A 151 17.39 16.92 3.45
C LEU A 151 17.00 18.00 2.43
N GLU A 152 17.81 19.05 2.29
CA GLU A 152 17.59 20.08 1.28
C GLU A 152 17.68 19.52 -0.15
N LEU A 153 18.55 18.55 -0.40
CA LEU A 153 18.58 17.82 -1.67
C LEU A 153 17.24 17.10 -1.95
N LEU A 154 16.70 16.37 -0.97
CA LEU A 154 15.41 15.68 -1.12
C LEU A 154 14.24 16.67 -1.32
N ARG A 155 14.26 17.81 -0.62
CA ARG A 155 13.29 18.90 -0.82
C ARG A 155 13.37 19.48 -2.23
N LYS A 156 14.58 19.67 -2.76
CA LYS A 156 14.80 20.09 -4.16
C LYS A 156 14.30 19.05 -5.14
N MET A 157 14.56 17.76 -4.90
CA MET A 157 14.00 16.67 -5.71
C MET A 157 12.47 16.73 -5.74
N TYR A 158 11.81 16.91 -4.59
CA TYR A 158 10.35 17.01 -4.51
C TYR A 158 9.79 18.20 -5.30
N LYS A 159 10.46 19.36 -5.20
CA LYS A 159 10.06 20.59 -5.89
C LYS A 159 10.35 20.56 -7.40
N GLN A 160 11.45 19.97 -7.83
CA GLN A 160 11.95 20.14 -9.20
C GLN A 160 11.86 18.88 -10.06
N TRP A 161 11.66 17.70 -9.48
CA TRP A 161 11.64 16.44 -10.22
C TRP A 161 10.24 15.80 -10.19
N PRO A 162 9.47 15.87 -11.29
CA PRO A 162 8.11 15.34 -11.34
C PRO A 162 7.99 13.86 -10.95
N PHE A 163 8.98 13.04 -11.31
CA PHE A 163 9.03 11.62 -10.92
C PHE A 163 9.02 11.45 -9.39
N PHE A 164 9.95 12.11 -8.70
CA PHE A 164 10.06 12.01 -7.24
C PHE A 164 8.83 12.58 -6.54
N ARG A 165 8.30 13.71 -7.04
CA ARG A 165 7.03 14.26 -6.56
C ARG A 165 5.87 13.27 -6.68
N THR A 166 5.75 12.59 -7.82
CA THR A 166 4.69 11.61 -8.08
C THR A 166 4.85 10.38 -7.19
N LEU A 167 6.08 9.92 -7.01
CA LEU A 167 6.40 8.82 -6.10
C LEU A 167 5.95 9.11 -4.67
N LEU A 168 6.29 10.30 -4.14
CA LEU A 168 5.89 10.70 -2.78
C LEU A 168 4.38 10.93 -2.66
N SER A 169 3.73 11.48 -3.69
CA SER A 169 2.26 11.63 -3.73
C SER A 169 1.53 10.29 -3.66
N ASN A 170 2.02 9.28 -4.40
CA ASN A 170 1.47 7.93 -4.34
C ASN A 170 1.68 7.30 -2.96
N LEU A 171 2.88 7.44 -2.39
CA LEU A 171 3.17 6.96 -1.04
C LEU A 171 2.25 7.62 0.00
N ASP A 172 2.03 8.93 -0.10
CA ASP A 172 1.13 9.67 0.80
C ASP A 172 -0.33 9.21 0.67
N MET A 173 -0.80 8.94 -0.54
CA MET A 173 -2.12 8.35 -0.78
C MET A 173 -2.28 6.97 -0.14
N VAL A 174 -1.25 6.11 -0.21
CA VAL A 174 -1.31 4.78 0.42
C VAL A 174 -1.32 4.91 1.94
N LEU A 175 -0.47 5.78 2.50
CA LEU A 175 -0.46 6.05 3.93
C LEU A 175 -1.80 6.59 4.42
N ALA A 176 -2.45 7.48 3.66
CA ALA A 176 -3.76 8.03 4.00
C ALA A 176 -4.84 6.96 4.14
N LYS A 177 -4.73 5.82 3.44
CA LYS A 177 -5.68 4.70 3.51
C LYS A 177 -5.36 3.69 4.61
N SER A 178 -4.17 3.77 5.19
CA SER A 178 -3.69 2.88 6.24
C SER A 178 -4.22 3.31 7.62
N ASP A 179 -4.61 2.36 8.46
CA ASP A 179 -5.02 2.61 9.84
C ASP A 179 -4.46 1.51 10.75
N LEU A 180 -3.40 1.85 11.50
CA LEU A 180 -2.76 0.89 12.40
C LEU A 180 -3.61 0.56 13.64
N ARG A 181 -4.62 1.36 13.97
CA ARG A 181 -5.59 1.01 15.04
C ARG A 181 -6.46 -0.14 14.58
N ILE A 182 -6.94 -0.11 13.34
CA ILE A 182 -7.64 -1.25 12.72
C ILE A 182 -6.69 -2.43 12.56
N ALA A 183 -5.48 -2.22 12.04
CA ALA A 183 -4.49 -3.29 11.88
C ALA A 183 -4.20 -4.02 13.20
N SER A 184 -4.18 -3.30 14.34
CA SER A 184 -3.99 -3.93 15.66
C SER A 184 -5.06 -4.98 16.00
N ARG A 185 -6.29 -4.83 15.50
CA ARG A 185 -7.36 -5.83 15.67
C ARG A 185 -7.12 -7.11 14.88
N TYR A 186 -6.44 -6.99 13.75
CA TYR A 186 -6.02 -8.15 12.94
C TYR A 186 -4.86 -8.90 13.61
N VAL A 187 -3.98 -8.20 14.34
CA VAL A 187 -2.91 -8.83 15.15
C VAL A 187 -3.50 -9.76 16.21
N ASP A 188 -4.71 -9.47 16.72
CA ASP A 188 -5.39 -10.33 17.68
C ASP A 188 -5.75 -11.72 17.11
N LEU A 189 -5.70 -11.92 15.78
CA LEU A 189 -5.89 -13.22 15.12
C LEU A 189 -4.62 -14.08 15.11
N VAL A 190 -3.47 -13.55 15.49
CA VAL A 190 -2.22 -14.30 15.59
C VAL A 190 -2.23 -15.09 16.90
N ASP A 191 -2.08 -16.42 16.83
CA ASP A 191 -2.10 -17.29 18.01
C ASP A 191 -0.94 -16.98 18.96
N ASP A 192 0.29 -16.92 18.43
CA ASP A 192 1.45 -16.46 19.19
C ASP A 192 1.41 -14.93 19.35
N LYS A 193 0.92 -14.50 20.51
CA LYS A 193 0.81 -13.07 20.87
C LYS A 193 2.16 -12.37 20.97
N LYS A 194 3.25 -13.07 21.33
CA LYS A 194 4.58 -12.46 21.40
C LYS A 194 5.11 -12.19 19.99
N LEU A 195 4.96 -13.16 19.09
CA LEU A 195 5.27 -13.02 17.67
C LEU A 195 4.48 -11.86 17.04
N GLY A 196 3.15 -11.87 17.26
CA GLY A 196 2.24 -10.83 16.76
C GLY A 196 2.67 -9.43 17.17
N LYS A 197 2.90 -9.20 18.47
CA LYS A 197 3.34 -7.90 19.00
C LYS A 197 4.70 -7.48 18.46
N ARG A 198 5.67 -8.41 18.35
CA ARG A 198 7.02 -8.10 17.87
C ARG A 198 7.01 -7.60 16.42
N ILE A 199 6.35 -8.34 15.51
CA ILE A 199 6.32 -8.00 14.09
C ILE A 199 5.45 -6.77 13.85
N PHE A 200 4.29 -6.67 14.50
CA PHE A 200 3.47 -5.46 14.42
C PHE A 200 4.21 -4.23 14.94
N GLY A 201 4.99 -4.37 16.02
CA GLY A 201 5.85 -3.30 16.52
C GLY A 201 6.88 -2.83 15.50
N ALA A 202 7.52 -3.77 14.78
CA ALA A 202 8.45 -3.43 13.69
C ALA A 202 7.76 -2.70 12.53
N ILE A 203 6.58 -3.18 12.11
CA ILE A 203 5.75 -2.54 11.08
C ILE A 203 5.34 -1.12 11.51
N LYS A 204 4.85 -0.97 12.74
CA LYS A 204 4.44 0.33 13.32
C LYS A 204 5.61 1.30 13.36
N ALA A 205 6.78 0.86 13.81
CA ALA A 205 7.97 1.70 13.86
C ALA A 205 8.41 2.16 12.46
N GLU A 206 8.32 1.29 11.45
CA GLU A 206 8.60 1.69 10.07
C GLU A 206 7.56 2.66 9.53
N TRP A 207 6.28 2.42 9.79
CA TRP A 207 5.20 3.31 9.37
C TRP A 207 5.36 4.72 9.97
N GLU A 208 5.66 4.81 11.27
CA GLU A 208 5.92 6.09 11.96
C GLU A 208 7.14 6.81 11.36
N ARG A 209 8.22 6.08 11.08
CA ARG A 209 9.39 6.64 10.39
C ARG A 209 9.04 7.17 9.00
N THR A 210 8.29 6.40 8.22
CA THR A 210 7.87 6.81 6.87
C THR A 210 7.04 8.09 6.93
N GLN A 211 6.10 8.20 7.87
CA GLN A 211 5.31 9.43 8.04
C GLN A 211 6.18 10.64 8.39
N ALA A 212 7.10 10.48 9.34
CA ALA A 212 7.99 11.56 9.75
C ALA A 212 8.89 12.01 8.58
N MET A 213 9.53 11.06 7.90
CA MET A 213 10.43 11.37 6.78
C MET A 213 9.70 11.98 5.58
N LEU A 214 8.48 11.52 5.29
CA LEU A 214 7.67 12.14 4.25
C LEU A 214 7.34 13.60 4.61
N GLY A 215 6.92 13.86 5.85
CA GLY A 215 6.64 15.22 6.33
C GLY A 215 7.86 16.14 6.27
N GLU A 216 9.05 15.66 6.63
CA GLU A 216 10.30 16.43 6.53
C GLU A 216 10.64 16.85 5.09
N ILE A 217 10.37 15.97 4.12
CA ILE A 217 10.65 16.23 2.70
C ILE A 217 9.60 17.14 2.07
N THR A 218 8.31 16.89 2.33
CA THR A 218 7.23 17.64 1.68
C THR A 218 6.92 18.96 2.39
N GLY A 219 7.18 19.05 3.69
CA GLY A 219 6.74 20.15 4.55
C GLY A 219 5.27 20.10 4.92
N GLU A 220 4.55 19.02 4.58
CA GLU A 220 3.12 18.88 4.83
C GLU A 220 2.85 18.36 6.24
N THR A 221 1.92 19.00 6.95
CA THR A 221 1.57 18.66 8.34
C THR A 221 0.43 17.64 8.44
N GLY A 222 -0.23 17.35 7.33
CA GLY A 222 -1.33 16.40 7.20
C GLY A 222 -1.14 15.52 5.97
N ARG A 223 -1.97 14.48 5.84
CA ARG A 223 -1.99 13.65 4.63
C ARG A 223 -2.80 14.32 3.53
N LEU A 224 -2.36 14.16 2.29
CA LEU A 224 -3.04 14.61 1.08
C LEU A 224 -3.34 16.11 1.07
N GLN A 225 -2.49 16.95 1.69
CA GLN A 225 -2.69 18.40 1.70
C GLN A 225 -2.63 18.99 0.29
N ALA A 226 -1.79 18.43 -0.58
CA ALA A 226 -1.74 18.77 -2.00
C ALA A 226 -2.98 18.32 -2.80
N ASN A 227 -3.86 17.49 -2.24
CA ASN A 227 -5.08 17.01 -2.91
C ASN A 227 -6.30 16.89 -1.96
N PRO A 228 -6.90 18.03 -1.54
CA PRO A 228 -8.00 18.04 -0.57
C PRO A 228 -9.28 17.34 -1.04
N SER A 229 -9.52 17.25 -2.35
CA SER A 229 -10.69 16.53 -2.89
C SER A 229 -10.51 15.01 -2.72
N LEU A 230 -9.31 14.49 -2.98
CA LEU A 230 -8.99 13.09 -2.72
C LEU A 230 -9.02 12.78 -1.22
N ALA A 231 -8.48 13.68 -0.37
CA ALA A 231 -8.52 13.54 1.08
C ALA A 231 -9.96 13.36 1.60
N ARG A 232 -10.87 14.30 1.25
CA ARG A 232 -12.29 14.20 1.62
C ARG A 232 -12.96 12.95 1.06
N SER A 233 -12.66 12.57 -0.18
CA SER A 233 -13.24 11.37 -0.81
C SER A 233 -12.84 10.09 -0.07
N ILE A 234 -11.62 10.01 0.45
CA ILE A 234 -11.14 8.88 1.24
C ILE A 234 -11.78 8.91 2.64
N GLU A 235 -11.78 10.07 3.31
CA GLU A 235 -12.34 10.25 4.64
C GLU A 235 -13.83 9.86 4.71
N HIS A 236 -14.62 10.24 3.71
CA HIS A 236 -16.05 9.90 3.62
C HIS A 236 -16.31 8.38 3.54
N ARG A 237 -15.32 7.56 3.18
CA ARG A 237 -15.47 6.10 3.07
C ARG A 237 -15.15 5.39 4.37
N PHE A 238 -14.37 5.99 5.27
CA PHE A 238 -13.94 5.34 6.51
C PHE A 238 -15.09 4.89 7.43
N PRO A 239 -16.14 5.70 7.65
CA PRO A 239 -17.29 5.27 8.46
C PRO A 239 -17.98 4.00 7.95
N TYR A 240 -17.86 3.70 6.65
CA TYR A 240 -18.39 2.48 6.04
C TYR A 240 -17.38 1.32 6.03
N LEU A 241 -16.09 1.63 5.96
CA LEU A 241 -15.02 0.64 5.92
C LEU A 241 -14.70 0.06 7.30
N ASP A 242 -14.65 0.90 8.32
CA ASP A 242 -14.16 0.49 9.64
C ASP A 242 -15.06 -0.59 10.28
N PRO A 243 -16.41 -0.50 10.22
CA PRO A 243 -17.28 -1.58 10.69
C PRO A 243 -17.06 -2.89 9.91
N LEU A 244 -16.83 -2.82 8.59
CA LEU A 244 -16.54 -4.00 7.78
C LEU A 244 -15.21 -4.64 8.20
N ASN A 245 -14.20 -3.84 8.52
CA ASN A 245 -12.92 -4.36 9.01
C ASN A 245 -13.08 -5.07 10.36
N HIS A 246 -13.85 -4.51 11.29
CA HIS A 246 -14.14 -5.16 12.58
C HIS A 246 -14.95 -6.44 12.42
N LEU A 247 -15.97 -6.43 11.56
CA LEU A 247 -16.76 -7.60 11.24
C LEU A 247 -15.89 -8.70 10.60
N GLN A 248 -15.01 -8.34 9.66
CA GLN A 248 -14.10 -9.28 9.02
C GLN A 248 -13.19 -9.98 10.04
N VAL A 249 -12.62 -9.24 11.00
CA VAL A 249 -11.81 -9.82 12.08
C VAL A 249 -12.59 -10.87 12.87
N GLU A 250 -13.82 -10.54 13.29
CA GLU A 250 -14.65 -11.47 14.06
C GLU A 250 -15.07 -12.70 13.25
N LEU A 251 -15.44 -12.52 11.98
CA LEU A 251 -15.80 -13.63 11.11
C LEU A 251 -14.62 -14.55 10.84
N MET A 252 -13.43 -14.01 10.57
CA MET A 252 -12.21 -14.80 10.43
C MET A 252 -11.86 -15.55 11.71
N ARG A 253 -12.02 -14.92 12.89
CA ARG A 253 -11.78 -15.59 14.19
C ARG A 253 -12.68 -16.81 14.33
N ARG A 254 -14.00 -16.66 14.12
CA ARG A 254 -14.96 -17.77 14.18
C ARG A 254 -14.65 -18.84 13.16
N TYR A 255 -14.36 -18.44 11.92
CA TYR A 255 -14.03 -19.37 10.85
C TYR A 255 -12.79 -20.20 11.18
N ARG A 256 -11.74 -19.60 11.73
CA ARG A 256 -10.49 -20.31 12.07
C ARG A 256 -10.61 -21.19 13.31
N MET A 257 -11.57 -20.91 14.21
CA MET A 257 -11.86 -21.69 15.41
C MET A 257 -13.00 -22.71 15.22
N ARG A 258 -13.53 -22.84 14.00
CA ARG A 258 -14.66 -23.73 13.70
C ARG A 258 -14.32 -25.20 13.95
N LYS A 259 -15.32 -25.99 14.29
CA LYS A 259 -15.25 -27.47 14.25
C LYS A 259 -15.56 -27.94 12.82
N GLU A 260 -15.10 -29.13 12.44
CA GLU A 260 -15.22 -29.64 11.05
C GLU A 260 -16.65 -29.75 10.52
N ASP A 261 -17.68 -29.73 11.39
CA ASP A 261 -19.10 -29.82 11.02
C ASP A 261 -19.98 -28.67 11.54
N ASP A 262 -19.40 -27.48 11.78
CA ASP A 262 -20.19 -26.34 12.25
C ASP A 262 -21.17 -25.87 11.15
N PRO A 263 -22.50 -25.95 11.36
CA PRO A 263 -23.50 -25.60 10.35
C PRO A 263 -23.50 -24.09 10.01
N THR A 264 -22.82 -23.26 10.82
CA THR A 264 -22.68 -21.83 10.55
C THR A 264 -21.51 -21.50 9.62
N THR A 265 -20.66 -22.49 9.29
CA THR A 265 -19.42 -22.30 8.50
C THR A 265 -19.69 -21.59 7.17
N GLU A 266 -20.69 -22.04 6.41
CA GLU A 266 -21.02 -21.45 5.11
C GLU A 266 -21.45 -19.98 5.24
N ARG A 267 -22.26 -19.67 6.26
CA ARG A 267 -22.73 -18.30 6.53
C ARG A 267 -21.57 -17.40 6.95
N VAL A 268 -20.66 -17.88 7.79
CA VAL A 268 -19.47 -17.14 8.21
C VAL A 268 -18.56 -16.87 7.01
N GLN A 269 -18.29 -17.89 6.20
CA GLN A 269 -17.47 -17.79 4.99
C GLN A 269 -18.06 -16.77 4.01
N ARG A 270 -19.38 -16.83 3.74
CA ARG A 270 -20.08 -15.83 2.92
C ARG A 270 -19.92 -14.42 3.50
N GLY A 271 -20.02 -14.26 4.82
CA GLY A 271 -19.79 -12.98 5.48
C GLY A 271 -18.36 -12.44 5.27
N ILE A 272 -17.35 -13.32 5.35
CA ILE A 272 -15.95 -12.97 5.06
C ILE A 272 -15.85 -12.47 3.62
N HIS A 273 -16.43 -13.19 2.66
CA HIS A 273 -16.41 -12.81 1.25
C HIS A 273 -17.04 -11.44 1.00
N LEU A 274 -18.20 -11.17 1.60
CA LEU A 274 -18.87 -9.87 1.51
C LEU A 274 -18.02 -8.75 2.12
N SER A 275 -17.39 -9.01 3.27
CA SER A 275 -16.50 -8.03 3.89
C SER A 275 -15.28 -7.72 3.02
N ILE A 276 -14.67 -8.74 2.41
CA ILE A 276 -13.52 -8.59 1.51
C ILE A 276 -13.88 -7.71 0.31
N ASN A 277 -15.01 -8.00 -0.32
CA ASN A 277 -15.51 -7.22 -1.46
C ASN A 277 -15.86 -5.78 -1.06
N GLY A 278 -16.52 -5.59 0.09
CA GLY A 278 -16.87 -4.26 0.59
C GLY A 278 -15.65 -3.40 0.92
N ILE A 279 -14.65 -3.97 1.58
CA ILE A 279 -13.39 -3.28 1.89
C ILE A 279 -12.62 -2.93 0.62
N ALA A 280 -12.54 -3.88 -0.33
CA ALA A 280 -11.89 -3.66 -1.62
C ALA A 280 -12.53 -2.50 -2.40
N ALA A 281 -13.87 -2.48 -2.47
CA ALA A 281 -14.63 -1.44 -3.16
C ALA A 281 -14.41 -0.05 -2.55
N GLY A 282 -14.31 0.06 -1.22
CA GLY A 282 -14.08 1.34 -0.55
C GLY A 282 -12.63 1.84 -0.66
N LEU A 283 -11.64 0.96 -0.50
CA LEU A 283 -10.22 1.34 -0.56
C LEU A 283 -9.74 1.64 -1.99
N ARG A 284 -10.30 0.95 -3.00
CA ARG A 284 -9.85 1.01 -4.40
C ARG A 284 -8.34 0.72 -4.51
N ASN A 285 -7.59 1.50 -5.28
CA ASN A 285 -6.15 1.34 -5.46
C ASN A 285 -5.36 1.54 -4.15
N THR A 286 -4.54 0.59 -3.74
CA THR A 286 -3.77 0.67 -2.47
C THR A 286 -2.26 0.48 -2.65
N GLY A 287 -1.81 0.37 -3.90
CA GLY A 287 -0.41 0.19 -4.31
C GLY A 287 -0.34 -0.22 -5.76
#